data_AF-A0ABD3E7T7-F1
#
_entry.id   AF-A0ABD3E7T7-F1
#
_cell.length_a   1.000
_cell.length_b   1.000
_cell.length_c   1.000
_cell.angle_alpha   90.00
_cell.angle_beta   90.00
_cell.angle_gamma   90.00
#
_symmetry.space_group_name_H-M   'P 1'
#
loop_
_entity.id
_entity.type
_entity.pdbx_description
1 polymer ?
#
loop_
_entity_poly.entity_id
_entity_poly.type
_entity_poly.pdbx_seq_one_letter_code
_entity_poly.pdbx_strand_id
1 'polypeptide(L)'
;MQATPLLLLLAAVVLQTCTALPACLPCGNQSIPYPLSTGSHCGDARYKIRCINNATLLFDSTNNIIHISAQTQRIIIEPSNLIPNTCVTADYPANGLQLNDSGPFNITGQGRSQGGSRVVGRPPFPVR
;
A
#
# COMPACT_ATOMS: atom_id res chain seq x y z
N MET A 1 26.64 30.88 -27.65
CA MET A 1 25.36 30.19 -27.41
C MET A 1 24.82 30.71 -26.09
N GLN A 2 24.09 31.82 -26.12
CA GLN A 2 23.58 32.49 -24.92
C GLN A 2 22.18 31.91 -24.66
N ALA A 3 22.05 31.04 -23.66
CA ALA A 3 20.73 30.63 -23.18
C ALA A 3 20.08 31.86 -22.53
N THR A 4 18.96 32.31 -23.09
CA THR A 4 18.24 33.47 -22.57
C THR A 4 17.80 33.19 -21.13
N PRO A 5 17.95 34.15 -20.19
CA PRO A 5 17.60 33.95 -18.79
C PRO A 5 16.13 33.52 -18.62
N LEU A 6 15.27 33.97 -19.53
CA LEU A 6 13.86 33.56 -19.62
C LEU A 6 13.68 32.03 -19.78
N LEU A 7 14.57 31.38 -20.53
CA LEU A 7 14.54 29.94 -20.79
C LEU A 7 14.97 29.13 -19.55
N LEU A 8 15.91 29.66 -18.76
CA LEU A 8 16.32 29.10 -17.47
C LEU A 8 15.21 29.23 -16.41
N LEU A 9 14.51 30.38 -16.39
CA LEU A 9 13.36 30.61 -15.51
C LEU A 9 12.18 29.69 -15.83
N LEU A 10 11.87 29.46 -17.11
CA LEU A 10 10.83 28.53 -17.53
C LEU A 10 11.17 27.08 -17.16
N ALA A 11 12.43 26.66 -17.31
CA ALA A 11 12.87 25.32 -16.92
C ALA A 11 12.76 25.09 -15.41
N ALA A 12 13.10 26.08 -14.57
CA ALA A 12 12.97 25.98 -13.11
C ALA A 12 11.51 25.82 -12.64
N VAL A 13 10.55 26.47 -13.31
CA VAL A 13 9.12 26.38 -12.97
C VAL A 13 8.56 24.97 -13.24
N VAL A 14 9.08 24.24 -14.23
CA VAL A 14 8.62 22.88 -14.57
C VAL A 14 9.07 21.83 -13.54
N LEU A 15 10.17 22.06 -12.81
CA LEU A 15 10.65 21.13 -11.78
C LEU A 15 9.84 21.19 -10.46
N GLN A 16 8.95 22.17 -10.28
CA GLN A 16 8.39 22.51 -8.97
C GLN A 16 7.03 21.86 -8.64
N THR A 17 6.52 20.92 -9.44
CA THR A 17 5.23 20.27 -9.13
C THR A 17 5.41 18.91 -8.46
N CYS A 18 6.11 18.88 -7.33
CA CYS A 18 6.09 17.73 -6.43
C CYS A 18 4.85 17.84 -5.52
N THR A 19 3.66 17.69 -6.09
CA THR A 19 2.41 17.70 -5.30
C THR A 19 2.28 16.35 -4.60
N ALA A 20 2.50 16.31 -3.29
CA ALA A 20 2.12 15.16 -2.49
C ALA A 20 0.59 15.00 -2.59
N LEU A 21 0.13 13.81 -2.96
CA LEU A 21 -1.31 13.54 -2.97
C LEU A 21 -1.83 13.65 -1.53
N PRO A 22 -3.06 14.15 -1.35
CA PRO A 22 -3.67 14.24 -0.03
C PRO A 22 -3.85 12.84 0.57
N ALA A 23 -3.89 12.78 1.90
CA ALA A 23 -4.24 11.57 2.61
C ALA A 23 -5.67 11.13 2.25
N CYS A 24 -5.89 9.83 2.18
CA CYS A 24 -7.22 9.29 1.94
C CYS A 24 -8.11 9.44 3.17
N LEU A 25 -9.43 9.57 2.94
CA LEU A 25 -10.40 9.51 4.02
C LEU A 25 -10.29 8.18 4.76
N PRO A 26 -10.56 8.15 6.08
CA PRO A 26 -10.57 6.92 6.85
C PRO A 26 -11.62 5.95 6.34
N CYS A 27 -11.33 4.64 6.47
CA CYS A 27 -12.31 3.57 6.26
C CYS A 27 -12.79 3.10 7.64
N GLY A 28 -13.94 3.59 8.06
CA GLY A 28 -14.46 3.39 9.40
C GLY A 28 -13.55 4.06 10.43
N ASN A 29 -13.01 3.25 11.35
CA ASN A 29 -12.08 3.71 12.36
C ASN A 29 -10.60 3.52 11.97
N GLN A 30 -10.33 3.05 10.75
CA GLN A 30 -8.97 2.83 10.24
C GLN A 30 -8.52 4.05 9.43
N SER A 31 -7.46 4.72 9.90
CA SER A 31 -6.77 5.74 9.10
C SER A 31 -5.98 5.08 7.98
N ILE A 32 -5.96 5.71 6.80
CA ILE A 32 -5.28 5.19 5.61
C ILE A 32 -3.94 5.94 5.44
N PRO A 33 -2.81 5.33 5.82
CA PRO A 33 -1.50 5.95 5.69
C PRO A 33 -1.04 5.92 4.22
N TYR A 34 -0.33 6.96 3.81
CA TYR A 34 0.46 6.93 2.58
C TYR A 34 1.46 5.74 2.64
N PRO A 35 1.67 4.98 1.56
CA PRO A 35 1.26 5.23 0.17
C PRO A 35 -0.08 4.61 -0.25
N LEU A 36 -0.87 4.05 0.67
CA LEU A 36 -2.13 3.39 0.33
C LEU A 36 -3.14 4.36 -0.27
N SER A 37 -3.87 3.88 -1.27
CA SER A 37 -4.90 4.65 -1.97
C SER A 37 -6.25 3.94 -1.92
N THR A 38 -7.30 4.62 -1.44
CA THR A 38 -8.70 4.15 -1.50
C THR A 38 -9.52 4.84 -2.59
N GLY A 39 -8.95 5.82 -3.30
CA GLY A 39 -9.64 6.62 -4.31
C GLY A 39 -8.68 7.30 -5.28
N SER A 40 -9.21 7.82 -6.39
CA SER A 40 -8.42 8.40 -7.49
C SER A 40 -7.63 9.67 -7.15
N HIS A 41 -7.96 10.33 -6.04
CA HIS A 41 -7.42 11.65 -5.68
C HIS A 41 -6.58 11.64 -4.40
N CYS A 42 -6.25 10.47 -3.85
CA CYS A 42 -5.51 10.37 -2.59
C CYS A 42 -4.55 9.17 -2.61
N GLY A 43 -3.47 9.25 -1.82
CA GLY A 43 -2.45 8.19 -1.76
C GLY A 43 -1.68 7.99 -3.07
N ASP A 44 -1.13 6.80 -3.31
CA ASP A 44 -0.50 6.42 -4.58
C ASP A 44 -1.33 5.31 -5.25
N ALA A 45 -1.77 5.56 -6.48
CA ALA A 45 -2.66 4.67 -7.23
C ALA A 45 -2.04 3.28 -7.50
N ARG A 46 -0.71 3.14 -7.39
CA ARG A 46 -0.02 1.85 -7.50
C ARG A 46 -0.28 0.93 -6.30
N TYR A 47 -0.71 1.49 -5.16
CA TYR A 47 -0.99 0.76 -3.92
C TYR A 47 -2.46 0.89 -3.53
N LYS A 48 -3.32 0.56 -4.49
CA LYS A 48 -4.78 0.66 -4.35
C LYS A 48 -5.32 -0.43 -3.43
N ILE A 49 -6.18 -0.03 -2.50
CA ILE A 49 -6.97 -0.90 -1.63
C ILE A 49 -8.44 -0.47 -1.68
N ARG A 50 -9.37 -1.41 -1.50
CA ARG A 50 -10.81 -1.14 -1.47
C ARG A 50 -11.29 -1.02 -0.03
N CYS A 51 -12.10 -0.01 0.23
CA CYS A 51 -12.89 0.11 1.47
C CYS A 51 -14.32 -0.35 1.20
N ILE A 52 -14.74 -1.42 1.85
CA ILE A 52 -16.09 -1.99 1.73
C ILE A 52 -16.87 -1.67 3.00
N ASN A 53 -18.11 -1.19 2.82
CA ASN A 53 -19.05 -0.86 3.89
C ASN A 53 -18.47 0.03 5.00
N ASN A 54 -17.48 0.88 4.66
CA ASN A 54 -16.80 1.75 5.62
C ASN A 54 -16.20 1.00 6.83
N ALA A 55 -15.77 -0.25 6.62
CA ALA A 55 -15.29 -1.11 7.71
C ALA A 55 -14.20 -2.10 7.29
N THR A 56 -14.33 -2.70 6.11
CA THR A 56 -13.40 -3.75 5.64
C THR A 56 -12.46 -3.19 4.59
N LEU A 57 -11.16 -3.44 4.75
CA LEU A 57 -10.13 -3.04 3.79
C LEU A 57 -9.60 -4.27 3.06
N LEU A 58 -9.56 -4.22 1.73
CA LEU A 58 -9.18 -5.35 0.89
C LEU A 58 -8.13 -4.92 -0.13
N PHE A 59 -7.17 -5.80 -0.41
CA PHE A 59 -6.37 -5.65 -1.63
C PHE A 59 -7.20 -6.01 -2.86
N ASP A 60 -6.66 -5.67 -4.05
CA ASP A 60 -7.28 -6.10 -5.30
C ASP A 60 -7.18 -7.64 -5.47
N SER A 61 -6.08 -8.23 -5.01
CA SER A 61 -5.99 -9.67 -4.72
C SER A 61 -6.88 -9.99 -3.52
N THR A 62 -7.57 -11.13 -3.52
CA THR A 62 -8.56 -11.64 -2.54
C THR A 62 -8.13 -11.72 -1.06
N ASN A 63 -7.03 -11.08 -0.66
CA ASN A 63 -6.49 -11.05 0.70
C ASN A 63 -7.06 -9.86 1.50
N ASN A 64 -7.48 -10.15 2.73
CA ASN A 64 -8.11 -9.18 3.63
C ASN A 64 -7.07 -8.44 4.48
N ILE A 65 -7.30 -7.15 4.72
CA ILE A 65 -6.48 -6.35 5.63
C ILE A 65 -7.13 -6.39 7.01
N ILE A 66 -6.46 -7.05 7.96
CA ILE A 66 -6.96 -7.20 9.34
C ILE A 66 -6.74 -5.90 10.11
N HIS A 67 -5.61 -5.23 9.88
CA HIS A 67 -5.26 -4.05 10.67
C HIS A 67 -4.30 -3.12 9.93
N ILE A 68 -4.50 -1.82 10.09
CA ILE A 68 -3.61 -0.76 9.63
C ILE A 68 -3.21 0.12 10.82
N SER A 69 -1.90 0.30 11.01
CA SER A 69 -1.32 1.24 11.96
C SER A 69 -0.58 2.33 11.21
N ALA A 70 -1.17 3.52 11.12
CA ALA A 70 -0.52 4.69 10.54
C ALA A 70 0.73 5.11 11.34
N GLN A 71 0.67 5.05 12.67
CA GLN A 71 1.76 5.42 13.58
C GLN A 71 3.01 4.57 13.39
N THR A 72 2.83 3.25 13.25
CA THR A 72 3.96 2.35 13.04
C THR A 72 4.24 2.07 11.56
N GLN A 73 3.43 2.67 10.68
CA GLN A 73 3.40 2.42 9.25
C GLN A 73 3.41 0.91 8.96
N ARG A 74 2.46 0.18 9.55
CA ARG A 74 2.34 -1.27 9.40
C ARG A 74 0.94 -1.65 8.99
N ILE A 75 0.86 -2.56 8.04
CA ILE A 75 -0.37 -3.23 7.64
C ILE A 75 -0.25 -4.68 8.09
N ILE A 76 -1.32 -5.30 8.56
CA ILE A 76 -1.37 -6.73 8.87
C ILE A 76 -2.41 -7.34 7.95
N ILE A 77 -1.97 -8.31 7.16
CA ILE A 77 -2.79 -8.99 6.16
C ILE A 77 -3.15 -10.37 6.66
N GLU A 78 -4.38 -10.77 6.40
CA GLU A 78 -4.84 -12.15 6.54
C GLU A 78 -4.43 -12.94 5.29
N PRO A 79 -3.62 -13.99 5.41
CA PRO A 79 -3.38 -14.86 4.27
C PRO A 79 -4.64 -15.66 3.97
N SER A 80 -4.73 -16.18 2.75
CA SER A 80 -5.82 -17.09 2.43
C SER A 80 -5.67 -18.44 3.13
N ASN A 81 -6.81 -19.08 3.36
CA ASN A 81 -6.88 -20.37 4.04
C ASN A 81 -6.15 -21.47 3.25
N LEU A 82 -5.62 -22.45 3.97
CA LEU A 82 -5.11 -23.68 3.37
C LEU A 82 -6.27 -24.53 2.84
N ILE A 83 -6.10 -25.09 1.65
CA ILE A 83 -7.04 -26.05 1.08
C ILE A 83 -6.89 -27.38 1.86
N PRO A 84 -7.97 -27.95 2.41
CA PRO A 84 -7.91 -29.19 3.18
C PRO A 84 -7.17 -30.30 2.43
N ASN A 85 -6.38 -31.09 3.16
CA ASN A 85 -5.60 -32.21 2.63
C ASN A 85 -4.52 -31.84 1.58
N THR A 86 -4.17 -30.56 1.46
CA THR A 86 -3.09 -30.09 0.59
C THR A 86 -2.14 -29.14 1.33
N CYS A 87 -0.96 -28.90 0.75
CA CYS A 87 -0.03 -27.86 1.21
C CYS A 87 -0.15 -26.58 0.36
N VAL A 88 -1.35 -26.24 -0.08
CA VAL A 88 -1.61 -25.12 -0.99
C VAL A 88 -2.67 -24.20 -0.39
N THR A 89 -2.50 -22.89 -0.53
CA THR A 89 -3.47 -21.88 -0.09
C THR A 89 -4.51 -21.60 -1.17
N ALA A 90 -5.69 -21.16 -0.78
CA ALA A 90 -6.81 -20.90 -1.69
C ALA A 90 -6.53 -19.77 -2.71
N ASP A 91 -5.56 -18.89 -2.45
CA ASP A 91 -5.12 -17.81 -3.33
C ASP A 91 -4.04 -18.23 -4.34
N TYR A 92 -3.58 -19.48 -4.30
CA TYR A 92 -2.57 -20.00 -5.23
C TYR A 92 -2.93 -19.81 -6.72
N PRO A 93 -4.17 -20.04 -7.20
CA PRO A 93 -4.55 -19.80 -8.60
C PRO A 93 -4.41 -18.33 -9.04
N ALA A 94 -4.42 -17.40 -8.10
CA ALA A 94 -4.27 -15.97 -8.34
C ALA A 94 -2.84 -15.47 -8.09
N ASN A 95 -1.88 -16.40 -7.86
CA ASN A 95 -0.51 -16.11 -7.43
C ASN A 95 -0.42 -15.34 -6.11
N GLY A 96 -1.46 -15.39 -5.30
CA GLY A 96 -1.56 -14.68 -4.03
C GLY A 96 -1.38 -13.17 -4.09
N LEU A 97 -1.07 -12.56 -2.95
CA LEU A 97 -0.70 -11.15 -2.89
C LEU A 97 0.75 -10.97 -3.35
N GLN A 98 0.93 -10.32 -4.49
CA GLN A 98 2.25 -9.91 -4.96
C GLN A 98 2.47 -8.42 -4.68
N LEU A 99 3.49 -8.14 -3.87
CA LEU A 99 4.01 -6.79 -3.67
C LEU A 99 5.30 -6.66 -4.46
N ASN A 100 5.57 -5.49 -5.02
CA ASN A 100 6.83 -5.24 -5.72
C ASN A 100 7.96 -5.14 -4.69
N ASP A 101 8.97 -6.00 -4.80
CA ASP A 101 10.13 -6.03 -3.87
C ASP A 101 10.98 -4.75 -3.92
N SER A 102 10.96 -4.01 -5.03
CA SER A 102 11.57 -2.67 -5.15
C SER A 102 10.63 -1.56 -4.68
N GLY A 103 9.41 -1.92 -4.29
CA GLY A 103 8.38 -1.01 -3.82
C GLY A 103 8.58 -0.62 -2.36
N PRO A 104 7.64 0.16 -1.82
CA PRO A 104 7.72 0.67 -0.48
C PRO A 104 7.52 -0.44 0.55
N PHE A 105 6.81 -1.52 0.26
CA PHE A 105 6.48 -2.51 1.26
C PHE A 105 7.57 -3.55 1.43
N ASN A 106 8.15 -3.65 2.63
CA ASN A 106 8.99 -4.80 3.00
C ASN A 106 8.17 -5.83 3.78
N ILE A 107 8.12 -7.08 3.32
CA ILE A 107 7.39 -8.18 3.98
C ILE A 107 8.24 -8.68 5.15
N THR A 108 7.89 -8.28 6.38
CA THR A 108 8.49 -8.90 7.56
C THR A 108 7.60 -10.03 8.07
N GLY A 109 8.07 -11.27 7.95
CA GLY A 109 7.40 -12.43 8.52
C GLY A 109 7.71 -12.57 10.01
N GLN A 110 6.69 -12.50 10.86
CA GLN A 110 6.76 -13.14 12.18
C GLN A 110 5.93 -14.42 12.09
N GLY A 111 6.52 -15.45 11.50
CA GLY A 111 5.89 -16.75 11.37
C GLY A 111 5.74 -17.40 12.74
N ARG A 112 4.52 -17.47 13.26
CA ARG A 112 4.13 -18.65 14.04
C ARG A 112 3.43 -19.58 13.08
N SER A 113 4.05 -20.73 12.84
CA SER A 113 3.49 -21.88 12.14
C SER A 113 2.26 -22.40 12.88
N GLN A 114 1.16 -21.66 12.83
CA GLN A 114 -0.22 -22.08 13.11
C GLN A 114 -1.15 -21.10 12.37
N GLY A 115 -1.34 -21.31 11.06
CA GLY A 115 -2.52 -20.80 10.34
C GLY A 115 -2.63 -19.29 10.06
N GLY A 116 -1.53 -18.55 9.87
CA GLY A 116 -1.65 -17.13 9.47
C GLY A 116 -0.32 -16.39 9.25
N SER A 117 0.21 -16.36 8.03
CA SER A 117 1.25 -15.43 7.58
C SER A 117 0.80 -13.96 7.71
N ARG A 118 1.22 -13.30 8.79
CA ARG A 118 1.10 -11.84 8.91
C ARG A 118 2.12 -11.17 7.99
N VAL A 119 1.66 -10.60 6.88
CA VAL A 119 2.48 -9.70 6.06
C VAL A 119 2.47 -8.35 6.75
N VAL A 120 3.62 -7.95 7.30
CA VAL A 120 3.82 -6.60 7.84
C VAL A 120 4.59 -5.79 6.83
N GLY A 121 3.89 -4.98 6.04
CA GLY A 121 4.52 -4.01 5.13
C GLY A 121 4.92 -2.75 5.89
N ARG A 122 6.21 -2.42 5.95
CA ARG A 122 6.68 -1.06 6.30
C ARG A 122 6.90 -0.27 5.01
N PRO A 123 6.15 0.80 4.70
CA PRO A 123 6.54 1.77 3.66
C PRO A 123 7.77 2.58 4.10
N PRO A 124 8.64 3.01 3.18
CA PRO A 124 9.68 3.96 3.45
C PRO A 124 9.05 5.35 3.43
N PHE A 125 9.75 6.27 4.07
CA PHE A 125 9.53 7.70 4.14
C PHE A 125 8.79 8.22 5.39
N PRO A 126 9.31 9.34 5.91
CA PRO A 126 9.22 9.68 7.31
C PRO A 126 7.88 10.34 7.62
N VAL A 127 7.44 10.14 8.86
CA VAL A 127 6.55 11.08 9.55
C VAL A 127 7.19 12.47 9.46
N ARG A 128 6.56 13.36 8.71
CA ARG A 128 6.89 14.79 8.72
C ARG A 128 6.09 15.47 9.82
#